data_AF-A0A662Q2K3-F1
#
_entry.id   AF-A0A662Q2K3-F1
#
_cell.length_a   1.000
_cell.length_b   1.000
_cell.length_c   1.000
_cell.angle_alpha   90.00
_cell.angle_beta   90.00
_cell.angle_gamma   90.00
#
_symmetry.space_group_name_H-M   'P 1'
#
loop_
_entity.id
_entity.type
_entity.pdbx_description
1 polymer ?
#
loop_
_entity_poly.entity_id
_entity_poly.type
_entity_poly.pdbx_seq_one_letter_code
_entity_poly.pdbx_strand_id
1 'polypeptide(L)'
;MSKEEEKIKKLIKFRGELEKRIAEVQRELEGLQSLMEVIDDFLLEKGFKRPEIPKMEEAKKEIEKVEVPARYTELSIKTPTGERLATLHIGDGIVRVVLDRDKDFRDNIPPFRQFLI
;
A
#
# COMPACT_ATOMS: atom_id res chain seq x y z
N MET A 1 -61.58 4.03 -14.55
CA MET A 1 -60.47 3.37 -13.82
C MET A 1 -60.19 4.16 -12.56
N SER A 2 -60.04 3.50 -11.42
CA SER A 2 -59.88 4.20 -10.13
C SER A 2 -58.52 4.91 -10.09
N LYS A 3 -58.45 6.11 -9.49
CA LYS A 3 -57.20 6.87 -9.27
C LYS A 3 -56.08 6.03 -8.64
N GLU A 4 -56.46 4.99 -7.91
CA GLU A 4 -55.58 4.06 -7.22
C GLU A 4 -54.86 3.08 -8.17
N GLU A 5 -55.55 2.60 -9.21
CA GLU A 5 -54.96 1.74 -10.24
C GLU A 5 -53.90 2.48 -11.07
N GLU A 6 -54.12 3.77 -11.35
CA GLU A 6 -53.13 4.61 -12.03
C GLU A 6 -51.88 4.84 -11.17
N LYS A 7 -52.03 5.02 -9.85
CA LYS A 7 -50.90 5.12 -8.93
C LYS A 7 -50.10 3.83 -8.89
N ILE A 8 -50.76 2.68 -8.81
CA ILE A 8 -50.10 1.37 -8.82
C ILE A 8 -49.33 1.16 -10.12
N LYS A 9 -49.92 1.48 -11.28
CA LYS A 9 -49.21 1.39 -12.57
C LYS A 9 -47.97 2.28 -12.63
N LYS A 10 -48.04 3.50 -12.08
CA LYS A 10 -46.88 4.41 -12.00
C LYS A 10 -45.77 3.84 -11.11
N LEU A 11 -46.13 3.27 -9.96
CA LEU A 11 -45.16 2.66 -9.04
C LEU A 11 -44.45 1.46 -9.68
N ILE A 12 -45.16 0.61 -10.41
CA ILE A 12 -44.56 -0.53 -11.12
C ILE A 12 -43.56 -0.04 -12.18
N LYS A 13 -43.92 1.00 -12.95
CA LYS A 13 -42.99 1.60 -13.93
C LYS A 13 -41.74 2.15 -13.26
N PHE A 14 -41.92 2.94 -12.20
CA PHE A 14 -40.80 3.55 -11.48
C PHE A 14 -39.88 2.51 -10.85
N ARG A 15 -40.45 1.43 -10.31
CA ARG A 15 -39.67 0.29 -9.81
C ARG A 15 -38.81 -0.33 -10.92
N GLY A 16 -39.37 -0.55 -12.10
CA GLY A 16 -38.63 -1.12 -13.23
C GLY A 16 -37.49 -0.20 -13.71
N GLU A 17 -37.71 1.12 -13.72
CA GLU A 17 -36.67 2.10 -14.05
C GLU A 17 -35.53 2.08 -13.03
N LEU A 18 -35.86 1.99 -11.74
CA LEU A 18 -34.86 1.87 -10.68
C LEU A 18 -34.07 0.57 -10.76
N GLU A 19 -34.74 -0.57 -10.94
CA GLU A 19 -34.09 -1.88 -11.08
C GLU A 19 -33.11 -1.88 -12.27
N LYS A 20 -33.51 -1.29 -13.40
CA LYS A 20 -32.64 -1.13 -14.56
C LYS A 20 -31.41 -0.28 -14.25
N ARG A 21 -31.59 0.86 -13.58
CA ARG A 21 -30.48 1.76 -13.23
C ARG A 21 -29.51 1.11 -12.25
N ILE A 22 -30.03 0.36 -11.28
CA ILE A 22 -29.20 -0.40 -10.33
C ILE A 22 -28.34 -1.42 -11.09
N ALA A 23 -28.94 -2.19 -12.00
CA ALA A 23 -28.21 -3.18 -12.78
C ALA A 23 -27.13 -2.56 -13.69
N GLU A 24 -27.40 -1.40 -14.30
CA GLU A 24 -26.40 -0.66 -15.09
C GLU A 24 -25.21 -0.23 -14.22
N VAL A 25 -25.48 0.39 -13.08
CA VAL A 25 -24.43 0.87 -12.16
C VAL A 25 -23.62 -0.29 -11.57
N GLN A 26 -24.25 -1.43 -11.28
CA GLN A 26 -23.54 -2.62 -10.82
C GLN A 26 -22.55 -3.14 -11.87
N ARG A 27 -22.92 -3.17 -13.15
CA ARG A 27 -22.00 -3.56 -14.23
C ARG A 27 -20.85 -2.58 -14.40
N GLU A 28 -21.12 -1.28 -14.29
CA GLU A 28 -20.07 -0.26 -14.31
C GLU A 28 -19.09 -0.47 -13.14
N LEU A 29 -19.61 -0.75 -11.95
CA LEU A 29 -18.81 -1.02 -10.76
C LEU A 29 -17.94 -2.27 -10.92
N GLU A 30 -18.52 -3.38 -11.41
CA GLU A 30 -17.78 -4.62 -11.69
C GLU A 30 -16.63 -4.36 -12.67
N GLY A 31 -16.87 -3.60 -13.75
CA GLY A 31 -15.83 -3.26 -14.71
C GLY A 31 -14.70 -2.41 -14.12
N LEU A 32 -15.04 -1.45 -13.26
CA LEU A 32 -14.04 -0.64 -12.54
C LEU A 32 -13.22 -1.48 -11.56
N GLN A 33 -13.84 -2.45 -10.88
CA GLN A 33 -13.16 -3.37 -9.98
C GLN A 33 -12.18 -4.27 -10.75
N SER A 34 -12.59 -4.85 -11.87
CA SER A 34 -11.68 -5.65 -12.72
C SER A 34 -10.51 -4.83 -13.25
N LEU A 35 -10.73 -3.57 -13.63
CA LEU A 35 -9.63 -2.70 -14.06
C LEU A 35 -8.66 -2.40 -12.91
N MET A 36 -9.17 -2.23 -11.69
CA MET A 36 -8.33 -2.05 -10.50
C MET A 36 -7.45 -3.28 -10.25
N GLU A 37 -8.02 -4.49 -10.34
CA GLU A 37 -7.26 -5.75 -10.19
C GLU A 37 -6.12 -5.84 -11.21
N VAL A 38 -6.37 -5.47 -12.48
CA VAL A 38 -5.32 -5.43 -13.52
C VAL A 38 -4.22 -4.43 -13.19
N ILE A 39 -4.57 -3.27 -12.63
CA ILE A 39 -3.59 -2.26 -12.20
C ILE A 39 -2.75 -2.80 -11.04
N ASP A 40 -3.40 -3.43 -10.06
CA ASP A 40 -2.72 -4.01 -8.90
C ASP A 40 -1.76 -5.13 -9.33
N ASP A 41 -2.18 -6.04 -10.21
CA ASP A 41 -1.32 -7.08 -10.78
C ASP A 41 -0.11 -6.48 -11.51
N PHE A 42 -0.33 -5.44 -12.33
CA PHE A 42 0.75 -4.75 -13.03
C PHE A 42 1.73 -4.05 -12.07
N LEU A 43 1.21 -3.42 -11.01
CA LEU A 43 2.04 -2.79 -9.98
C LEU A 43 2.80 -3.82 -9.15
N LEU A 44 2.24 -5.00 -8.88
CA LEU A 44 2.96 -6.12 -8.26
C LEU A 44 4.08 -6.63 -9.17
N GLU A 45 3.86 -6.70 -10.48
CA GLU A 45 4.90 -7.15 -11.42
C GLU A 45 6.02 -6.11 -11.62
N LYS A 46 5.68 -4.82 -11.71
CA LYS A 46 6.61 -3.75 -12.11
C LYS A 46 7.08 -2.85 -10.97
N GLY A 47 6.27 -2.72 -9.92
CA GLY A 47 6.60 -1.95 -8.72
C GLY A 47 7.70 -2.60 -7.90
N PHE A 48 7.87 -3.92 -8.01
CA PHE A 48 9.02 -4.64 -7.49
C PHE A 48 10.17 -4.61 -8.51
N LYS A 49 10.84 -3.45 -8.62
CA LYS A 49 12.22 -3.46 -9.11
C LYS A 49 13.02 -4.30 -8.13
N ARG A 50 13.40 -5.52 -8.54
CA ARG A 50 14.51 -6.24 -7.91
C ARG A 50 15.67 -5.24 -7.88
N PRO A 51 16.19 -4.83 -6.72
CA PRO A 51 17.42 -4.05 -6.72
C PRO A 51 18.44 -4.93 -7.46
N GLU A 52 18.92 -4.45 -8.60
CA GLU A 52 20.16 -4.94 -9.16
C GLU A 52 21.17 -4.69 -8.05
N ILE A 53 21.49 -5.75 -7.30
CA ILE A 53 22.57 -5.70 -6.32
C ILE A 53 23.76 -5.26 -7.17
N PRO A 54 24.28 -4.02 -7.01
CA PRO A 54 25.47 -3.66 -7.75
C PRO A 54 26.48 -4.72 -7.35
N LYS A 55 27.01 -5.42 -8.37
CA LYS A 55 28.04 -6.44 -8.19
C LYS A 55 29.09 -5.76 -7.32
N MET A 56 29.17 -6.16 -6.06
CA MET A 56 29.97 -5.51 -5.06
C MET A 56 31.40 -5.62 -5.56
N GLU A 57 31.91 -4.57 -6.19
CA GLU A 57 33.34 -4.42 -6.35
C GLU A 57 33.88 -4.48 -4.94
N GLU A 58 34.74 -5.47 -4.72
CA GLU A 58 35.44 -5.72 -3.47
C GLU A 58 36.29 -4.49 -3.13
N ALA A 59 35.64 -3.47 -2.56
CA ALA A 59 36.31 -2.39 -1.87
C ALA A 59 36.88 -3.01 -0.59
N LYS A 60 38.12 -3.49 -0.69
CA LYS A 60 39.01 -3.74 0.44
C LYS A 60 39.07 -2.46 1.27
N LYS A 61 38.16 -2.31 2.23
CA LYS A 61 38.33 -1.40 3.36
C LYS A 61 38.89 -2.23 4.50
N GLU A 62 40.11 -1.89 4.88
CA GLU A 62 40.72 -2.24 6.16
C GLU A 62 39.67 -2.21 7.26
N ILE A 63 39.42 -3.39 7.82
CA ILE A 63 38.59 -3.54 9.01
C ILE A 63 39.49 -3.14 10.17
N GLU A 64 39.48 -1.85 10.53
CA GLU A 64 39.88 -1.46 11.87
C GLU A 64 38.93 -2.15 12.84
N LYS A 65 39.52 -3.04 13.64
CA LYS A 65 38.86 -3.93 14.58
C LYS A 65 38.28 -3.10 15.73
N VAL A 66 37.06 -2.61 15.54
CA VAL A 66 36.26 -2.07 16.66
C VAL A 66 35.67 -3.25 17.42
N GLU A 67 36.07 -3.37 18.68
CA GLU A 67 35.63 -4.37 19.63
C GLU A 67 34.10 -4.30 19.83
N VAL A 68 33.45 -5.46 19.67
CA VAL A 68 32.00 -5.65 19.87
C VAL A 68 31.81 -6.19 21.29
N PRO A 69 30.77 -5.75 22.02
CA PRO A 69 29.64 -6.65 22.11
C PRO A 69 28.30 -5.90 22.14
N ALA A 70 27.76 -5.59 20.97
CA ALA A 70 26.32 -5.58 20.77
C ALA A 70 26.04 -6.51 19.60
N ARG A 71 25.22 -7.55 19.79
CA ARG A 71 24.81 -8.48 18.72
C ARG A 71 23.97 -7.81 17.61
N TYR A 72 23.81 -6.48 17.68
CA TYR A 72 22.98 -5.67 16.80
C TYR A 72 23.75 -4.43 16.36
N THR A 73 23.84 -4.22 15.05
CA THR A 73 24.29 -2.94 14.46
C THR A 73 23.11 -1.99 14.44
N GLU A 74 23.23 -0.84 15.10
CA GLU A 74 22.20 0.21 15.09
C GLU A 74 22.50 1.25 14.00
N LEU A 75 21.55 1.48 13.10
CA LEU A 75 21.64 2.48 12.04
C LEU A 75 20.50 3.48 12.18
N SER A 76 20.80 4.78 12.12
CA SER A 76 19.77 5.82 12.18
C SER A 76 19.30 6.20 10.78
N ILE A 77 18.00 6.12 10.53
CA ILE A 77 17.35 6.55 9.30
C ILE A 77 16.97 8.03 9.45
N LYS A 78 17.41 8.86 8.51
CA LYS A 78 17.22 10.31 8.52
C LYS A 78 16.61 10.82 7.21
N THR A 79 15.92 11.95 7.26
CA THR A 79 15.48 12.71 6.08
C THR A 79 16.67 13.34 5.35
N PRO A 80 16.49 13.84 4.11
CA PRO A 80 17.48 14.70 3.44
C PRO A 80 17.82 15.97 4.23
N THR A 81 16.90 16.43 5.08
CA THR A 81 17.10 17.58 5.99
C THR A 81 17.83 17.21 7.28
N GLY A 82 18.19 15.93 7.47
CA GLY A 82 18.94 15.43 8.63
C GLY A 82 18.08 15.06 9.85
N GLU A 83 16.77 15.14 9.74
CA GLU A 83 15.81 14.80 10.80
C GLU A 83 15.71 13.28 10.97
N ARG A 84 15.72 12.79 12.21
CA ARG A 84 15.65 11.36 12.50
C ARG A 84 14.22 10.84 12.37
N LEU A 85 14.07 9.68 11.71
CA LEU A 85 12.78 9.03 11.46
C LEU A 85 12.66 7.69 12.16
N ALA A 86 13.75 6.91 12.19
CA ALA A 86 13.73 5.58 12.77
C ALA A 86 15.15 5.10 13.13
N THR A 87 15.21 4.07 13.97
CA THR A 87 16.41 3.30 14.26
C THR A 87 16.25 1.88 13.73
N LEU A 88 17.24 1.43 12.95
CA LEU A 88 17.35 0.10 12.39
C LEU A 88 18.30 -0.72 13.26
N HIS A 89 17.86 -1.85 13.79
CA HIS A 89 18.71 -2.82 14.49
C HIS A 89 18.89 -4.05 13.59
N ILE A 90 20.14 -4.32 13.18
CA ILE A 90 20.48 -5.46 12.33
C ILE A 90 21.29 -6.46 13.16
N GLY A 91 20.74 -7.65 13.41
CA GLY A 91 21.43 -8.70 14.16
C GLY A 91 20.69 -10.04 14.12
N ASP A 92 21.42 -11.14 14.31
CA ASP A 92 20.88 -12.52 14.32
C ASP A 92 20.05 -12.90 13.08
N GLY A 93 20.35 -12.31 11.92
CA GLY A 93 19.59 -12.53 10.67
C GLY A 93 18.22 -11.84 10.64
N ILE A 94 17.91 -11.00 11.64
CA ILE A 94 16.67 -10.25 11.75
C ILE A 94 16.98 -8.76 11.64
N VAL A 95 16.13 -8.06 10.90
CA VAL A 95 16.17 -6.60 10.78
C VAL A 95 14.96 -6.04 11.51
N ARG A 96 15.19 -5.22 12.55
CA ARG A 96 14.14 -4.57 13.33
C ARG A 96 14.19 -3.06 13.10
N VAL A 97 13.10 -2.50 12.60
CA VAL A 97 12.92 -1.05 12.44
C VAL A 97 12.09 -0.53 13.60
N VAL A 98 12.57 0.50 14.30
CA VAL A 98 11.85 1.20 15.37
C VAL A 98 11.64 2.64 14.94
N LEU A 99 10.39 3.01 14.70
CA LEU A 99 10.01 4.37 14.34
C LEU A 99 10.14 5.31 15.54
N ASP A 100 10.58 6.54 15.29
CA ASP A 100 10.65 7.57 16.33
C ASP A 100 9.23 7.98 16.76
N ARG A 101 8.99 8.05 18.09
CA ARG A 101 7.65 8.27 18.67
C ARG A 101 7.13 9.69 18.52
N ASP A 102 8.00 10.63 18.20
CA ASP A 102 7.67 12.05 17.98
C ASP A 102 7.21 12.34 16.55
N LYS A 103 7.05 11.29 15.72
CA LYS A 103 6.61 11.40 14.33
C LYS A 103 5.30 10.65 14.09
N ASP A 104 4.35 11.33 13.47
CA ASP A 104 3.12 10.72 12.99
C ASP A 104 3.36 10.12 11.61
N PHE A 105 3.62 8.81 11.57
CA PHE A 105 3.68 8.06 10.33
C PHE A 105 2.27 7.73 9.85
N ARG A 106 1.92 8.21 8.66
CA ARG A 106 0.65 7.91 8.00
C ARG A 106 0.82 6.65 7.13
N ASP A 107 0.29 5.54 7.60
CA ASP A 107 0.20 4.26 6.87
C ASP A 107 -0.87 4.26 5.77
N ASN A 108 -1.80 5.23 5.83
CA ASN A 108 -2.95 5.31 4.96
C ASN A 108 -2.70 6.01 3.61
N ILE A 109 -1.46 6.40 3.31
CA ILE A 109 -1.08 7.09 2.07
C ILE A 109 -0.72 6.05 1.00
N PRO A 110 -1.39 6.02 -0.16
CA PRO A 110 -0.92 5.23 -1.31
C PRO A 110 0.50 5.67 -1.72
N PRO A 111 1.45 4.75 -1.98
CA PRO A 111 1.29 3.30 -2.14
C PRO A 111 1.57 2.48 -0.87
N PHE A 112 1.88 3.11 0.27
CA PHE A 112 2.40 2.45 1.48
C PHE A 112 1.39 1.52 2.19
N ARG A 113 0.09 1.73 1.97
CA ARG A 113 -0.98 0.91 2.55
C ARG A 113 -0.84 -0.59 2.24
N GLN A 114 -0.35 -0.94 1.06
CA GLN A 114 -0.24 -2.35 0.63
C GLN A 114 1.02 -3.06 1.17
N PHE A 115 1.97 -2.31 1.74
CA PHE A 115 3.29 -2.82 2.11
C PHE A 115 3.54 -2.92 3.62
N LEU A 116 2.70 -2.29 4.45
CA LEU A 116 2.85 -2.22 5.91
C LEU A 116 1.82 -3.12 6.63
N ILE A 117 1.76 -4.40 6.25
CA ILE A 117 0.91 -5.44 6.87
C ILE A 117 1.62 -6.03 8.09
#